data_AF-A0A915BWX7-F1
#
_entry.id   AF-A0A915BWX7-F1
#
_cell.length_a   1.000
_cell.length_b   1.000
_cell.length_c   1.000
_cell.angle_alpha   90.00
_cell.angle_beta   90.00
_cell.angle_gamma   90.00
#
_symmetry.space_group_name_H-M   'P 1'
#
loop_
_entity.id
_entity.type
_entity.pdbx_description
1 polymer ?
#
loop_
_entity_poly.entity_id
_entity_poly.type
_entity_poly.pdbx_seq_one_letter_code
_entity_poly.pdbx_strand_id
1 'polypeptide(L)'
;MLDSANFTDCLFKIGEDEIKAHRCFLSQHSEVFRTMFSQQSMVEAENGIVEIKDSDYPSVRAMLEFMYCGSTSSIEKNVEGVLALAEKYAIKPLKEFCGSYLALKINTTTIAKIAAIAEMYSSTPLIKRCARYLAENRISVLRSKEWEDLKKQNPELAIRLLELSF
;
A
#
# COMPACT_ATOMS: atom_id res chain seq x y z
N MET A 1 5.57 16.04 -16.11
CA MET A 1 5.53 17.03 -15.01
C MET A 1 6.35 16.58 -13.81
N LEU A 2 6.19 15.33 -13.32
CA LEU A 2 7.02 14.83 -12.20
C LEU A 2 8.54 14.95 -12.47
N ASP A 3 9.00 14.59 -13.68
CA ASP A 3 10.44 14.64 -14.01
C ASP A 3 10.97 16.02 -14.40
N SER A 4 10.10 16.98 -14.75
CA SER A 4 10.55 18.28 -15.28
C SER A 4 10.93 19.29 -14.20
N ALA A 5 10.60 19.04 -12.92
CA ALA A 5 10.78 19.93 -11.77
C ALA A 5 10.21 21.37 -11.89
N ASN A 6 9.64 21.74 -13.04
CA ASN A 6 9.03 23.04 -13.28
C ASN A 6 7.77 23.22 -12.42
N PHE A 7 7.63 24.38 -11.78
CA PHE A 7 6.46 24.77 -10.97
C PHE A 7 6.19 23.88 -9.74
N THR A 8 7.17 23.09 -9.30
CA THR A 8 7.05 22.30 -8.07
C THR A 8 6.97 23.22 -6.85
N ASP A 9 6.02 22.97 -5.97
CA ASP A 9 5.72 23.74 -4.77
C ASP A 9 5.76 22.87 -3.49
N CYS A 10 6.18 21.62 -3.61
CA CYS A 10 6.53 20.75 -2.49
C CYS A 10 7.67 19.77 -2.82
N LEU A 11 8.22 19.17 -1.77
CA LEU A 11 9.36 18.26 -1.80
C LEU A 11 9.09 17.08 -0.86
N PHE A 12 9.27 15.86 -1.33
CA PHE A 12 9.38 14.68 -0.47
C PHE A 12 10.84 14.46 -0.09
N LYS A 13 11.11 14.33 1.20
CA LYS A 13 12.43 13.98 1.73
C LYS A 13 12.40 12.54 2.26
N ILE A 14 13.20 11.66 1.67
CA ILE A 14 13.28 10.23 1.99
C ILE A 14 14.72 9.92 2.41
N GLY A 15 15.02 10.07 3.70
CA GLY A 15 16.41 10.05 4.17
C GLY A 15 17.22 11.21 3.54
N GLU A 16 18.25 10.86 2.78
CA GLU A 16 19.08 11.80 2.02
C GLU A 16 18.55 12.06 0.60
N ASP A 17 17.58 11.28 0.13
CA ASP A 17 17.00 11.43 -1.20
C ASP A 17 15.81 12.41 -1.21
N GLU A 18 15.60 13.02 -2.37
CA GLU A 18 14.64 14.10 -2.56
C GLU A 18 13.81 13.91 -3.84
N ILE A 19 12.49 14.16 -3.77
CA ILE A 19 11.59 14.17 -4.94
C ILE A 19 10.73 15.43 -4.93
N LYS A 20 10.91 16.30 -5.92
CA LYS A 20 10.07 17.50 -6.10
C LYS A 20 8.71 17.12 -6.69
N ALA A 21 7.65 17.75 -6.20
CA ALA A 21 6.28 17.46 -6.58
C ALA A 21 5.40 18.72 -6.56
N HIS A 22 4.11 18.52 -6.86
CA HIS A 22 3.12 19.56 -6.99
C HIS A 22 1.96 19.27 -6.03
N ARG A 23 1.69 20.17 -5.09
CA ARG A 23 0.63 20.04 -4.09
C ARG A 23 -0.74 19.82 -4.72
N CYS A 24 -0.99 20.42 -5.89
CA CYS A 24 -2.26 20.30 -6.60
C CYS A 24 -2.57 18.86 -7.05
N PHE A 25 -1.60 18.16 -7.65
CA PHE A 25 -1.74 16.74 -8.00
C PHE A 25 -1.91 15.89 -6.75
N LEU A 26 -1.13 16.16 -5.70
CA LEU A 26 -1.22 15.40 -4.46
C LEU A 26 -2.61 15.52 -3.80
N SER A 27 -3.11 16.75 -3.71
CA SER A 27 -4.40 17.08 -3.07
C SER A 27 -5.60 16.60 -3.88
N GLN A 28 -5.46 16.43 -5.19
CA GLN A 28 -6.48 15.84 -6.05
C GLN A 28 -6.68 14.35 -5.74
N HIS A 29 -5.60 13.63 -5.47
CA HIS A 29 -5.61 12.17 -5.33
C HIS A 29 -5.60 11.67 -3.88
N SER A 30 -5.42 12.56 -2.89
CA SER A 30 -5.34 12.22 -1.47
C SER A 30 -5.98 13.32 -0.61
N GLU A 31 -6.95 12.92 0.22
CA GLU A 31 -7.53 13.79 1.24
C GLU A 31 -6.53 14.14 2.35
N VAL A 32 -5.59 13.23 2.64
CA VAL A 32 -4.51 13.46 3.61
C VAL A 32 -3.61 14.58 3.11
N PHE A 33 -3.14 14.53 1.86
CA PHE A 33 -2.33 15.61 1.29
C PHE A 33 -3.11 16.92 1.17
N ARG A 34 -4.38 16.86 0.77
CA ARG A 34 -5.25 18.04 0.73
C ARG A 34 -5.32 18.73 2.09
N THR A 35 -5.57 17.95 3.14
CA THR A 35 -5.64 18.45 4.52
C THR A 35 -4.29 19.02 4.94
N MET A 36 -3.21 18.25 4.77
CA MET A 36 -1.83 18.63 5.09
C MET A 36 -1.42 19.97 4.48
N PHE A 37 -1.76 20.24 3.21
CA PHE A 37 -1.38 21.48 2.53
C PHE A 37 -2.37 22.63 2.72
N SER A 38 -3.59 22.36 3.18
CA SER A 38 -4.62 23.39 3.42
C SER A 38 -4.56 24.00 4.83
N GLN A 39 -3.94 23.31 5.79
CA GLN A 39 -3.85 23.75 7.17
C GLN A 39 -2.62 24.60 7.41
N GLN A 40 -2.81 25.92 7.55
CA GLN A 40 -1.73 26.88 7.81
C GLN A 40 -0.92 26.63 9.09
N SER A 41 -1.43 25.83 10.03
CA SER A 41 -0.72 25.44 11.24
C SER A 41 0.25 24.26 11.06
N MET A 42 0.31 23.65 9.87
CA MET A 42 1.22 22.54 9.60
C MET A 42 2.52 23.03 8.95
N VAL A 43 3.65 22.47 9.42
CA VAL A 43 4.98 22.82 8.94
C VAL A 43 5.11 22.49 7.45
N GLU A 44 4.49 21.41 6.99
CA GLU A 44 4.45 20.98 5.59
C GLU A 44 3.70 21.98 4.70
N ALA A 45 2.69 22.67 5.23
CA ALA A 45 2.01 23.74 4.51
C ALA A 45 2.91 24.97 4.36
N GLU A 46 3.70 25.27 5.40
CA GLU A 46 4.61 26.43 5.47
C GLU A 46 5.88 26.23 4.63
N ASN A 47 6.58 25.10 4.78
CA ASN A 47 7.87 24.86 4.12
C ASN A 47 7.76 23.97 2.86
N GLY A 48 6.63 23.30 2.64
CA GLY A 48 6.42 22.41 1.50
C GLY A 48 7.18 21.09 1.56
N ILE A 49 7.76 20.71 2.70
CA ILE A 49 8.57 19.49 2.85
C ILE A 49 7.73 18.40 3.50
N VAL A 50 7.54 17.28 2.80
CA VAL A 50 6.94 16.06 3.32
C VAL A 50 8.05 15.07 3.67
N GLU A 51 8.32 14.91 4.96
CA GLU A 51 9.36 13.99 5.45
C GLU A 51 8.82 12.56 5.54
N ILE A 52 9.48 11.62 4.87
CA ILE A 52 9.14 10.20 4.84
C ILE A 52 10.23 9.41 5.59
N LYS A 53 9.87 8.82 6.74
CA LYS A 53 10.79 8.07 7.61
C LYS A 53 10.58 6.56 7.58
N ASP A 54 9.41 6.15 7.13
CA ASP A 54 8.85 4.80 7.24
C ASP A 54 8.61 4.16 5.86
N SER A 55 9.27 4.67 4.81
CA SER A 55 9.20 4.10 3.45
C SER A 55 10.45 4.41 2.66
N ASP A 56 10.71 3.59 1.64
CA ASP A 56 11.85 3.70 0.75
C ASP A 56 11.57 4.58 -0.48
N TYR A 57 12.63 5.13 -1.08
CA TYR A 57 12.53 5.98 -2.26
C TYR A 57 11.77 5.32 -3.43
N PRO A 58 12.04 4.04 -3.81
CA PRO A 58 11.28 3.37 -4.86
C PRO A 58 9.77 3.34 -4.61
N SER A 59 9.33 3.08 -3.37
CA SER A 59 7.90 3.10 -3.01
C SER A 59 7.28 4.48 -3.19
N VAL A 60 7.93 5.53 -2.67
CA VAL A 60 7.44 6.92 -2.78
C VAL A 60 7.39 7.36 -4.24
N ARG A 61 8.43 7.03 -5.01
CA ARG A 61 8.50 7.30 -6.45
C ARG A 61 7.36 6.62 -7.20
N ALA A 62 7.11 5.33 -6.95
CA ALA A 62 6.02 4.59 -7.59
C ALA A 62 4.63 5.15 -7.24
N MET A 63 4.42 5.55 -5.98
CA MET A 63 3.19 6.25 -5.55
C MET A 63 3.01 7.55 -6.34
N LEU A 64 4.05 8.38 -6.46
CA LEU A 64 3.98 9.64 -7.21
C LEU A 64 3.74 9.40 -8.70
N GLU A 65 4.44 8.45 -9.33
CA GLU A 65 4.20 8.10 -10.74
C GLU A 65 2.74 7.70 -10.99
N PHE A 66 2.16 6.91 -10.09
CA PHE A 66 0.75 6.58 -10.15
C PHE A 66 -0.16 7.81 -10.05
N MET A 67 0.11 8.73 -9.13
CA MET A 67 -0.69 9.96 -8.96
C MET A 67 -0.60 10.90 -10.17
N TYR A 68 0.52 10.92 -10.89
CA TYR A 68 0.70 11.85 -12.02
C TYR A 68 0.19 11.31 -13.35
N CYS A 69 0.35 10.00 -13.61
CA CYS A 69 0.03 9.42 -14.92
C CYS A 69 -0.65 8.06 -14.84
N GLY A 70 -1.01 7.57 -13.66
CA GLY A 70 -1.62 6.25 -13.47
C GLY A 70 -0.67 5.09 -13.76
N SER A 71 0.65 5.32 -13.81
CA SER A 71 1.63 4.26 -14.08
C SER A 71 1.63 3.21 -12.98
N THR A 72 1.64 1.94 -13.37
CA THR A 72 1.67 0.80 -12.44
C THR A 72 2.93 -0.04 -12.54
N SER A 73 3.81 0.24 -13.51
CA SER A 73 5.01 -0.58 -13.81
C SER A 73 5.99 -0.66 -12.64
N SER A 74 6.11 0.42 -11.87
CA SER A 74 7.04 0.52 -10.74
C SER A 74 6.47 -0.13 -9.47
N ILE A 75 5.14 -0.29 -9.39
CA ILE A 75 4.45 -0.83 -8.21
C ILE A 75 4.76 -2.32 -8.03
N GLU A 76 4.84 -3.08 -9.13
CA GLU A 76 5.00 -4.53 -9.08
C GLU A 76 6.27 -4.99 -8.35
N LYS A 77 7.31 -4.14 -8.34
CA LYS A 77 8.60 -4.41 -7.71
C LYS A 77 8.58 -4.20 -6.19
N ASN A 78 7.70 -3.32 -5.69
CA ASN A 78 7.60 -3.01 -4.27
C ASN A 78 6.15 -2.76 -3.82
N VAL A 79 5.24 -3.68 -4.17
CA VAL A 79 3.80 -3.50 -3.96
C VAL A 79 3.42 -3.33 -2.48
N GLU A 80 4.18 -3.95 -1.57
CA GLU A 80 3.93 -3.88 -0.13
C GLU A 80 4.20 -2.46 0.40
N GLY A 81 5.36 -1.87 0.08
CA GLY A 81 5.68 -0.49 0.46
C GLY A 81 4.74 0.53 -0.18
N VAL A 82 4.36 0.32 -1.45
CA VAL A 82 3.38 1.17 -2.12
C VAL A 82 1.99 1.05 -1.50
N LEU A 83 1.56 -0.16 -1.10
CA LEU A 83 0.29 -0.36 -0.39
C LEU A 83 0.28 0.36 0.96
N ALA A 84 1.40 0.33 1.69
CA ALA A 84 1.56 1.05 2.95
C ALA A 84 1.36 2.56 2.77
N LEU A 85 2.01 3.14 1.75
CA LEU A 85 1.85 4.55 1.39
C LEU A 85 0.43 4.88 0.94
N ALA A 86 -0.18 4.00 0.12
CA ALA A 86 -1.55 4.19 -0.35
C ALA A 86 -2.55 4.22 0.80
N GLU A 87 -2.34 3.40 1.83
CA GLU A 87 -3.15 3.45 3.05
C GLU A 87 -2.87 4.71 3.87
N LYS A 88 -1.59 5.01 4.15
CA LYS A 88 -1.15 6.17 4.93
C LYS A 88 -1.69 7.49 4.37
N TYR A 89 -1.67 7.64 3.05
CA TYR A 89 -2.12 8.85 2.35
C TYR A 89 -3.54 8.71 1.78
N ALA A 90 -4.30 7.67 2.14
CA ALA A 90 -5.67 7.45 1.69
C ALA A 90 -5.87 7.53 0.16
N ILE A 91 -4.92 7.01 -0.62
CA ILE A 91 -4.96 6.99 -2.09
C ILE A 91 -5.72 5.74 -2.53
N LYS A 92 -7.06 5.80 -2.45
CA LYS A 92 -7.94 4.65 -2.66
C LYS A 92 -7.70 3.88 -3.98
N PRO A 93 -7.58 4.53 -5.17
CA PRO A 93 -7.34 3.80 -6.41
C PRO A 93 -6.02 3.03 -6.41
N LEU A 94 -4.98 3.57 -5.76
CA LEU A 94 -3.68 2.91 -5.62
C LEU A 94 -3.79 1.70 -4.68
N LYS A 95 -4.49 1.85 -3.54
CA LYS A 95 -4.76 0.75 -2.61
C LYS A 95 -5.51 -0.40 -3.29
N GLU A 96 -6.53 -0.08 -4.08
CA GLU A 96 -7.31 -1.06 -4.85
C GLU A 96 -6.47 -1.78 -5.90
N PHE A 97 -5.59 -1.05 -6.60
CA PHE A 97 -4.64 -1.64 -7.54
C PHE A 97 -3.68 -2.60 -6.85
N CYS A 98 -3.00 -2.16 -5.79
CA CYS A 98 -2.06 -2.99 -5.02
C CYS A 98 -2.75 -4.25 -4.48
N GLY A 99 -3.97 -4.11 -3.94
CA GLY A 99 -4.76 -5.25 -3.47
C GLY A 99 -5.10 -6.24 -4.60
N SER A 100 -5.49 -5.74 -5.76
CA SER A 100 -5.79 -6.58 -6.93
C SER A 100 -4.55 -7.30 -7.44
N TYR A 101 -3.41 -6.62 -7.51
CA TYR A 101 -2.13 -7.22 -7.90
C TYR A 101 -1.70 -8.32 -6.92
N LEU A 102 -1.79 -8.07 -5.61
CA LEU A 102 -1.49 -9.08 -4.58
C LEU A 102 -2.43 -10.29 -4.67
N ALA A 103 -3.70 -10.07 -4.99
CA ALA A 103 -4.66 -11.17 -5.15
C ALA A 103 -4.26 -12.15 -6.27
N LEU A 104 -3.60 -11.68 -7.33
CA LEU A 104 -3.08 -12.53 -8.42
C LEU A 104 -1.89 -13.40 -7.99
N LYS A 105 -1.24 -13.05 -6.88
CA LYS A 105 -0.07 -13.77 -6.36
C LYS A 105 -0.42 -14.80 -5.30
N ILE A 106 -1.69 -14.88 -4.88
CA ILE A 106 -2.13 -15.83 -3.85
C ILE A 106 -1.91 -17.26 -4.33
N ASN A 107 -1.15 -18.00 -3.54
CA ASN A 107 -0.94 -19.43 -3.66
C ASN A 107 -0.66 -20.02 -2.27
N THR A 108 -0.43 -21.34 -2.19
CA THR A 108 -0.20 -22.04 -0.93
C THR A 108 0.99 -21.48 -0.13
N THR A 109 2.05 -20.99 -0.78
CA THR A 109 3.25 -20.47 -0.10
C THR A 109 3.17 -18.98 0.24
N THR A 110 2.23 -18.25 -0.35
CA THR A 110 2.12 -16.79 -0.19
C THR A 110 0.88 -16.35 0.57
N ILE A 111 -0.14 -17.21 0.69
CA ILE A 111 -1.43 -16.88 1.32
C ILE A 111 -1.26 -16.32 2.73
N ALA A 112 -0.37 -16.90 3.55
CA ALA A 112 -0.12 -16.43 4.91
C ALA A 112 0.41 -14.99 4.93
N LYS A 113 1.45 -14.72 4.12
CA LYS A 113 2.03 -13.38 3.99
C LYS A 113 1.01 -12.38 3.44
N ILE A 114 0.30 -12.73 2.38
CA ILE A 114 -0.67 -11.84 1.74
C ILE A 114 -1.85 -11.55 2.68
N ALA A 115 -2.33 -12.54 3.44
CA ALA A 115 -3.35 -12.32 4.45
C ALA A 115 -2.88 -11.38 5.56
N ALA A 116 -1.64 -11.54 6.04
CA ALA A 116 -1.06 -10.65 7.04
C ALA A 116 -0.97 -9.20 6.53
N ILE A 117 -0.53 -9.00 5.28
CA ILE A 117 -0.52 -7.69 4.60
C ILE A 117 -1.95 -7.12 4.50
N ALA A 118 -2.90 -7.96 4.11
CA ALA A 118 -4.29 -7.55 3.95
C ALA A 118 -4.92 -7.11 5.29
N GLU A 119 -4.57 -7.78 6.39
CA GLU A 119 -4.99 -7.40 7.74
C GLU A 119 -4.31 -6.07 8.16
N MET A 120 -2.99 -5.99 8.00
CA MET A 120 -2.19 -4.81 8.38
C MET A 120 -2.68 -3.52 7.72
N TYR A 121 -3.04 -3.57 6.44
CA TYR A 121 -3.53 -2.42 5.69
C TYR A 121 -5.05 -2.42 5.51
N SER A 122 -5.79 -3.12 6.38
CA SER A 122 -7.26 -3.12 6.44
C SER A 122 -7.94 -3.38 5.07
N SER A 123 -7.35 -4.23 4.24
CA SER A 123 -7.85 -4.57 2.90
C SER A 123 -8.83 -5.74 2.97
N THR A 124 -10.08 -5.44 3.33
CA THR A 124 -11.18 -6.43 3.38
C THR A 124 -11.36 -7.20 2.06
N PRO A 125 -11.29 -6.59 0.86
CA PRO A 125 -11.38 -7.33 -0.40
C PRO A 125 -10.28 -8.38 -0.57
N LEU A 126 -9.05 -8.08 -0.14
CA LEU A 126 -7.93 -9.00 -0.24
C LEU A 126 -8.04 -10.14 0.77
N ILE A 127 -8.48 -9.87 2.00
CA ILE A 127 -8.81 -10.92 2.99
C ILE A 127 -9.85 -11.91 2.42
N LYS A 128 -10.92 -11.41 1.80
CA LYS A 128 -11.93 -12.27 1.15
C LYS A 128 -11.37 -13.10 0.00
N ARG A 129 -10.37 -12.58 -0.73
CA ARG A 129 -9.67 -13.35 -1.78
C ARG A 129 -8.81 -14.46 -1.19
N CYS A 130 -8.08 -14.20 -0.09
CA CYS A 130 -7.35 -15.23 0.64
C CYS A 130 -8.28 -16.33 1.17
N ALA A 131 -9.39 -15.96 1.80
CA ALA A 131 -10.37 -16.91 2.34
C ALA A 131 -10.98 -17.80 1.24
N ARG A 132 -11.28 -17.23 0.07
CA ARG A 132 -11.75 -18.00 -1.09
C ARG A 132 -10.72 -18.99 -1.61
N TYR A 133 -9.47 -18.56 -1.76
CA TYR A 133 -8.39 -19.46 -2.17
C TYR A 133 -8.20 -20.61 -1.16
N LEU A 134 -8.30 -20.30 0.14
CA LEU A 134 -8.29 -21.31 1.21
C LEU A 134 -9.45 -22.30 1.07
N ALA A 135 -10.66 -21.85 0.75
CA ALA A 135 -11.81 -22.74 0.52
C ALA A 135 -11.56 -23.69 -0.67
N GLU A 136 -11.06 -23.16 -1.78
CA GLU A 136 -10.77 -23.90 -3.01
C GLU A 136 -9.60 -24.89 -2.86
N ASN A 137 -8.61 -24.56 -2.01
CA ASN A 137 -7.36 -25.33 -1.86
C ASN A 137 -7.12 -25.81 -0.42
N ARG A 138 -8.21 -26.15 0.28
CA ARG A 138 -8.24 -26.34 1.74
C ARG A 138 -7.18 -27.33 2.24
N ILE A 139 -7.10 -28.52 1.64
CA ILE A 139 -6.19 -29.57 2.12
C ILE A 139 -4.72 -29.14 1.98
N SER A 140 -4.34 -28.54 0.85
CA SER A 140 -2.96 -28.11 0.62
C SER A 140 -2.58 -26.94 1.51
N VAL A 141 -3.47 -25.97 1.71
CA VAL A 141 -3.20 -24.80 2.56
C VAL A 141 -3.11 -25.21 4.03
N LEU A 142 -4.08 -25.96 4.56
CA LEU A 142 -4.10 -26.33 5.99
C LEU A 142 -2.93 -27.23 6.40
N ARG A 143 -2.32 -27.95 5.47
CA ARG A 143 -1.12 -28.78 5.70
C ARG A 143 0.21 -28.06 5.43
N SER A 144 0.15 -26.84 4.91
CA SER A 144 1.35 -26.06 4.56
C SER A 144 2.04 -25.54 5.81
N LYS A 145 3.36 -25.36 5.72
CA LYS A 145 4.15 -24.75 6.80
C LYS A 145 3.73 -23.30 7.00
N GLU A 146 3.41 -22.61 5.91
CA GLU A 146 3.01 -21.21 5.90
C GLU A 146 1.72 -20.98 6.70
N TRP A 147 0.77 -21.91 6.61
CA TRP A 147 -0.44 -21.87 7.43
C TRP A 147 -0.16 -22.16 8.91
N GLU A 148 0.71 -23.13 9.21
CA GLU A 148 1.15 -23.39 10.58
C GLU A 148 1.85 -22.17 11.21
N ASP A 149 2.70 -21.49 10.44
CA ASP A 149 3.39 -20.28 10.89
C ASP A 149 2.40 -19.12 11.08
N LEU A 150 1.41 -18.97 10.20
CA LEU A 150 0.33 -17.99 10.36
C LEU A 150 -0.44 -18.21 11.67
N LYS A 151 -0.83 -19.46 11.98
CA LYS A 151 -1.54 -19.77 13.24
C LYS A 151 -0.73 -19.40 14.48
N LYS A 152 0.60 -19.58 14.44
CA LYS A 152 1.47 -19.25 15.56
C LYS A 152 1.66 -17.74 15.72
N GLN A 153 1.81 -17.01 14.61
CA GLN A 153 2.08 -15.58 14.63
C GLN A 153 0.81 -14.74 14.81
N ASN A 154 -0.30 -15.16 14.20
CA ASN A 154 -1.57 -14.45 14.22
C ASN A 154 -2.75 -15.45 14.17
N PRO A 155 -3.13 -16.06 15.32
CA PRO A 155 -4.22 -17.02 15.38
C PRO A 155 -5.58 -16.41 15.05
N GLU A 156 -5.82 -15.13 15.40
CA GLU A 156 -7.08 -14.43 15.11
C GLU A 156 -7.32 -14.32 13.60
N LEU A 157 -6.28 -13.95 12.85
CA LEU A 157 -6.35 -13.91 11.38
C LEU A 157 -6.61 -15.30 10.78
N ALA A 158 -5.98 -16.34 11.31
CA ALA A 158 -6.22 -17.70 10.84
C ALA A 158 -7.69 -18.15 11.07
N ILE A 159 -8.26 -17.83 12.25
CA ILE A 159 -9.67 -18.09 12.56
C ILE A 159 -10.58 -17.30 11.60
N ARG A 160 -10.33 -15.99 11.43
CA ARG A 160 -11.09 -15.14 10.52
C ARG A 160 -11.10 -15.67 9.09
N LEU A 161 -9.94 -16.13 8.59
CA LEU A 161 -9.86 -16.72 7.25
C LEU A 161 -10.66 -18.02 7.14
N LEU A 162 -10.65 -18.85 8.19
CA LEU A 162 -11.47 -20.07 8.23
C LEU A 162 -12.96 -19.72 8.22
N GLU A 163 -13.41 -18.79 9.07
CA GLU A 163 -14.82 -18.34 9.13
C GLU A 163 -15.32 -17.81 7.78
N LEU A 164 -14.49 -17.04 7.08
CA LEU A 164 -14.80 -16.49 5.76
C LEU A 164 -14.66 -17.52 4.61
N SER A 165 -14.18 -18.74 4.90
CA SER A 165 -14.00 -19.81 3.91
C SER A 165 -15.19 -20.78 3.82
N PHE A 166 -16.22 -20.59 4.67
CA PHE A 166 -17.44 -21.39 4.69
C PHE A 166 -18.57 -20.77 3.87
#